data_AF-A0A8J8FHG8-F1
#
_entry.id   AF-A0A8J8FHG8-F1
#
_cell.length_a   1.000
_cell.length_b   1.000
_cell.length_c   1.000
_cell.angle_alpha   90.00
_cell.angle_beta   90.00
_cell.angle_gamma   90.00
#
_symmetry.space_group_name_H-M   'P 1'
#
loop_
_entity.id
_entity.type
_entity.pdbx_description
1 polymer ?
#
loop_
_entity_poly.entity_id
_entity_poly.type
_entity_poly.pdbx_seq_one_letter_code
_entity_poly.pdbx_strand_id
1 'polypeptide(L)'
;MKKYFKHIKLLKIFCWNSLFLLLTSHVNASECGVLQLQNNRSSGVSVIKNKCTESPDISIGTVFELSGKGRLWVKSIPSEFMSPEFQMICLNRTGNILQLEFSDMLSPWLSQAKLNNCSGWIDNKLSCEGPMGKKRGLYCVLSFVQPLTGSQSKQIERTTSVKMRDIKKMIQVKGSFGTIDKQQMIAVIEPELRLCKKLYRTTQGINATWSVLAAEVTEISVNLIGDTNDDVLSECVETVIKTFSFPNVSEKVIFNSTF
;
A
#
# COMPACT_ATOMS: atom_id res chain seq x y z
N MET A 1 -7.22 -18.16 74.88
CA MET A 1 -7.42 -16.91 74.12
C MET A 1 -6.22 -16.43 73.26
N LYS A 2 -5.20 -17.27 72.95
CA LYS A 2 -4.03 -16.86 72.12
C LYS A 2 -3.93 -17.50 70.73
N LYS A 3 -4.78 -18.49 70.39
CA LYS A 3 -4.73 -19.21 69.10
C LYS A 3 -5.53 -18.54 67.96
N TYR A 4 -6.54 -17.73 68.26
CA TYR A 4 -7.40 -17.11 67.23
C TYR A 4 -6.79 -15.86 66.55
N PHE A 5 -5.83 -15.18 67.20
CA PHE A 5 -5.24 -13.95 66.65
C PHE A 5 -4.24 -14.17 65.52
N LYS A 6 -3.72 -15.40 65.34
CA LYS A 6 -2.68 -15.70 64.34
C LYS A 6 -3.25 -15.89 62.93
N HIS A 7 -4.50 -16.38 62.81
CA HIS A 7 -5.15 -16.61 61.52
C HIS A 7 -5.65 -15.31 60.85
N ILE A 8 -6.02 -14.28 61.62
CA ILE A 8 -6.49 -13.00 61.09
C ILE A 8 -5.36 -12.20 60.42
N LYS A 9 -4.11 -12.31 60.91
CA LYS A 9 -2.95 -11.66 60.27
C LYS A 9 -2.55 -12.30 58.93
N LEU A 10 -2.69 -13.63 58.81
CA LEU A 10 -2.39 -14.35 57.57
C LEU A 10 -3.40 -14.04 56.45
N LEU A 11 -4.70 -13.87 56.79
CA LEU A 11 -5.73 -13.51 55.81
C LEU A 11 -5.54 -12.11 55.22
N LYS A 12 -5.07 -11.13 56.00
CA LYS A 12 -4.79 -9.77 55.49
C LYS A 12 -3.61 -9.71 54.52
N ILE A 13 -2.59 -10.56 54.73
CA ILE A 13 -1.42 -10.64 53.82
C ILE A 13 -1.81 -11.30 52.49
N PHE A 14 -2.75 -12.25 52.51
CA PHE A 14 -3.23 -12.91 51.30
C PHE A 14 -4.14 -12.01 50.44
N CYS A 15 -5.00 -11.21 51.07
CA CYS A 15 -5.83 -10.23 50.35
C CYS A 15 -5.01 -9.06 49.76
N TRP A 16 -3.93 -8.62 50.41
CA TRP A 16 -3.12 -7.51 49.89
C TRP A 16 -2.26 -7.95 48.67
N ASN A 17 -1.75 -9.18 48.65
CA ASN A 17 -1.02 -9.70 47.51
C ASN A 17 -1.92 -10.08 46.31
N SER A 18 -3.21 -10.37 46.53
CA SER A 18 -4.15 -10.63 45.43
C SER A 18 -4.61 -9.36 44.72
N LEU A 19 -4.53 -8.19 45.36
CA LEU A 19 -4.91 -6.91 44.74
C LEU A 19 -3.84 -6.37 43.76
N PHE A 20 -2.59 -6.85 43.86
CA PHE A 20 -1.48 -6.39 43.02
C PHE A 20 -1.33 -7.15 41.69
N LEU A 21 -2.06 -8.26 41.50
CA LEU A 21 -1.97 -9.10 40.29
C LEU A 21 -3.01 -8.77 39.21
N LEU A 22 -3.82 -7.71 39.39
CA LEU A 22 -4.84 -7.29 38.42
C LEU A 22 -4.43 -6.07 37.57
N LEU A 23 -3.16 -5.68 37.58
CA LEU A 23 -2.60 -4.85 36.52
C LEU A 23 -2.44 -5.70 35.27
N THR A 24 -3.58 -6.05 34.68
CA THR A 24 -3.67 -6.62 33.35
C THR A 24 -3.07 -5.59 32.40
N SER A 25 -1.88 -5.91 31.90
CA SER A 25 -1.30 -5.22 30.77
C SER A 25 -2.26 -5.39 29.60
N HIS A 26 -2.98 -4.32 29.25
CA HIS A 26 -3.69 -4.22 27.99
C HIS A 26 -2.66 -4.24 26.86
N VAL A 27 -2.25 -5.44 26.44
CA VAL A 27 -1.63 -5.63 25.13
C VAL A 27 -2.74 -5.41 24.13
N ASN A 28 -2.93 -4.15 23.73
CA ASN A 28 -3.72 -3.83 22.56
C ASN A 28 -2.98 -4.47 21.38
N ALA A 29 -3.41 -5.66 20.97
CA ALA A 29 -3.01 -6.27 19.72
C ALA A 29 -3.57 -5.39 18.59
N SER A 30 -2.85 -4.31 18.26
CA SER A 30 -3.11 -3.57 17.05
C SER A 30 -2.53 -4.37 15.91
N GLU A 31 -3.39 -4.81 15.01
CA GLU A 31 -2.96 -5.47 13.78
C GLU A 31 -2.14 -4.48 12.95
N CYS A 32 -0.89 -4.85 12.71
CA CYS A 32 0.11 -4.10 11.97
C CYS A 32 0.34 -4.74 10.61
N GLY A 33 0.78 -3.92 9.65
CA GLY A 33 1.09 -4.42 8.30
C GLY A 33 -0.14 -4.69 7.43
N VAL A 34 -1.27 -4.04 7.69
CA VAL A 34 -2.44 -4.09 6.79
C VAL A 34 -2.21 -3.15 5.59
N LEU A 35 -1.59 -2.00 5.85
CA LEU A 35 -1.22 -0.99 4.88
C LEU A 35 0.24 -0.61 5.03
N GLN A 36 0.83 -0.16 3.92
CA GLN A 36 2.13 0.47 3.86
C GLN A 36 2.04 1.87 3.28
N LEU A 37 2.60 2.83 4.01
CA LEU A 37 2.80 4.19 3.52
C LEU A 37 3.93 4.20 2.47
N GLN A 38 3.60 4.65 1.27
CA GLN A 38 4.58 4.83 0.20
C GLN A 38 5.28 6.19 0.41
N ASN A 39 6.23 6.24 1.35
CA ASN A 39 6.92 7.47 1.76
C ASN A 39 7.56 8.22 0.59
N ASN A 40 8.19 7.49 -0.34
CA ASN A 40 8.82 8.02 -1.55
C ASN A 40 7.80 8.58 -2.57
N ARG A 41 6.53 8.17 -2.49
CA ARG A 41 5.46 8.64 -3.39
C ARG A 41 4.55 9.67 -2.73
N SER A 42 4.55 9.73 -1.41
CA SER A 42 3.75 10.65 -0.60
C SER A 42 4.49 11.97 -0.40
N SER A 43 3.75 13.07 -0.26
CA SER A 43 4.30 14.39 0.00
C SER A 43 3.44 15.14 1.01
N GLY A 44 4.07 15.81 1.97
CA GLY A 44 3.34 16.55 3.01
C GLY A 44 2.50 15.67 3.93
N VAL A 45 2.97 14.45 4.23
CA VAL A 45 2.29 13.50 5.12
C VAL A 45 3.08 13.38 6.42
N SER A 46 2.41 13.58 7.56
CA SER A 46 2.88 13.15 8.87
C SER A 46 1.98 12.03 9.39
N VAL A 47 2.59 11.03 10.05
CA VAL A 47 1.89 9.86 10.59
C VAL A 47 1.79 10.01 12.10
N ILE A 48 0.58 9.90 12.64
CA ILE A 48 0.28 10.05 14.07
C ILE A 48 -0.51 8.83 14.53
N LYS A 49 -0.27 8.41 15.77
CA LYS A 49 -0.96 7.26 16.41
C LYS A 49 -0.76 5.92 15.68
N ASN A 50 0.26 5.81 14.83
CA ASN A 50 0.68 4.52 14.32
C ASN A 50 1.27 3.69 15.46
N LYS A 51 0.78 2.47 15.63
CA LYS A 51 1.25 1.53 16.65
C LYS A 51 2.26 0.54 16.11
N CYS A 52 2.54 0.55 14.80
CA CYS A 52 3.59 -0.28 14.23
C CYS A 52 4.97 0.25 14.59
N THR A 53 5.85 -0.67 14.97
CA THR A 53 7.23 -0.38 15.35
C THR A 53 8.13 -0.09 14.15
N GLU A 54 7.74 -0.58 12.97
CA GLU A 54 8.51 -0.49 11.75
C GLU A 54 7.76 0.36 10.71
N SER A 55 8.48 1.29 10.07
CA SER A 55 8.05 1.92 8.83
C SER A 55 8.39 0.99 7.67
N PRO A 56 7.57 0.85 6.61
CA PRO A 56 6.43 1.69 6.22
C PRO A 56 5.06 1.24 6.75
N ASP A 57 5.00 0.30 7.68
CA ASP A 57 3.76 -0.36 8.06
C ASP A 57 2.83 0.54 8.90
N ILE A 58 1.53 0.38 8.65
CA ILE A 58 0.46 1.20 9.22
C ILE A 58 -0.53 0.29 9.96
N SER A 59 -0.81 0.63 11.23
CA SER A 59 -1.83 -0.04 12.04
C SER A 59 -3.22 0.59 11.86
N ILE A 60 -4.28 -0.16 12.13
CA ILE A 60 -5.62 0.42 12.36
C ILE A 60 -5.55 1.48 13.47
N GLY A 61 -6.28 2.57 13.27
CA GLY A 61 -6.33 3.75 14.13
C GLY A 61 -5.25 4.79 13.84
N THR A 62 -4.39 4.54 12.84
CA THR A 62 -3.41 5.52 12.40
C THR A 62 -4.12 6.75 11.82
N VAL A 63 -3.63 7.93 12.20
CA VAL A 63 -4.08 9.22 11.68
C VAL A 63 -2.97 9.82 10.83
N PHE A 64 -3.25 10.06 9.56
CA PHE A 64 -2.39 10.81 8.67
C PHE A 64 -2.77 12.29 8.72
N GLU A 65 -1.80 13.14 9.00
CA GLU A 65 -1.91 14.57 8.79
C GLU A 65 -1.39 14.90 7.39
N LEU A 66 -2.28 15.36 6.54
CA LEU A 66 -2.02 15.70 5.16
C LEU A 66 -1.99 17.22 5.01
N SER A 67 -0.80 17.77 4.79
CA SER A 67 -0.62 19.22 4.61
C SER A 67 -1.40 19.74 3.40
N GLY A 68 -1.58 21.07 3.35
CA GLY A 68 -2.19 21.72 2.18
C GLY A 68 -1.38 21.41 0.92
N LYS A 69 -2.04 21.02 -0.18
CA LYS A 69 -1.42 20.50 -1.41
C LYS A 69 -0.68 19.17 -1.26
N GLY A 70 -0.78 18.51 -0.10
CA GLY A 70 -0.14 17.22 0.14
C GLY A 70 -0.78 16.06 -0.62
N ARG A 71 0.00 15.00 -0.80
CA ARG A 71 -0.39 13.71 -1.40
C ARG A 71 -0.09 12.56 -0.44
N LEU A 72 -1.12 11.81 -0.07
CA LEU A 72 -0.98 10.55 0.67
C LEU A 72 -1.08 9.38 -0.31
N TRP A 73 -0.12 8.46 -0.27
CA TRP A 73 -0.14 7.22 -1.05
C TRP A 73 0.06 6.01 -0.12
N VAL A 74 -0.92 5.12 -0.09
CA VAL A 74 -0.85 3.87 0.67
C VAL A 74 -1.12 2.67 -0.23
N LYS A 75 -0.48 1.54 0.09
CA LYS A 75 -0.65 0.26 -0.58
C LYS A 75 -1.01 -0.81 0.45
N SER A 76 -1.94 -1.69 0.13
CA SER A 76 -2.22 -2.85 0.98
C SER A 76 -1.13 -3.89 0.90
N ILE A 77 -0.86 -4.56 2.02
CA ILE A 77 -0.06 -5.78 1.98
C ILE A 77 -1.01 -6.94 1.61
N PRO A 78 -0.66 -7.78 0.62
CA PRO A 78 -1.44 -8.99 0.35
C PRO A 78 -1.53 -9.86 1.61
N SER A 79 -2.75 -10.26 1.97
CA SER A 79 -2.98 -11.22 3.04
C SER A 79 -4.01 -12.25 2.59
N GLU A 80 -3.98 -13.44 3.19
CA GLU A 80 -4.94 -14.50 2.89
C GLU A 80 -6.40 -14.08 3.14
N PHE A 81 -6.60 -13.06 3.99
CA PHE A 81 -7.90 -12.52 4.37
C PHE A 81 -8.29 -11.26 3.58
N MET A 82 -7.34 -10.65 2.86
CA MET A 82 -7.57 -9.44 2.07
C MET A 82 -7.22 -9.66 0.61
N SER A 83 -8.25 -9.95 -0.19
CA SER A 83 -8.19 -9.96 -1.65
C SER A 83 -9.30 -9.06 -2.20
N PRO A 84 -9.02 -8.17 -3.18
CA PRO A 84 -7.75 -7.98 -3.87
C PRO A 84 -6.82 -6.92 -3.24
N GLU A 85 -5.52 -7.00 -3.57
CA GLU A 85 -4.55 -5.93 -3.30
C GLU A 85 -5.07 -4.60 -3.87
N PHE A 86 -4.82 -3.50 -3.16
CA PHE A 86 -5.23 -2.18 -3.59
C PHE A 86 -4.20 -1.11 -3.27
N GLN A 87 -4.35 0.02 -3.95
CA GLN A 87 -3.63 1.25 -3.69
C GLN A 87 -4.61 2.41 -3.59
N MET A 88 -4.30 3.33 -2.69
CA MET A 88 -5.07 4.55 -2.50
C MET A 88 -4.15 5.76 -2.62
N ILE A 89 -4.60 6.75 -3.38
CA ILE A 89 -4.01 8.08 -3.37
C ILE A 89 -5.05 9.09 -2.91
N CYS A 90 -4.71 9.91 -1.93
CA CYS A 90 -5.51 11.05 -1.49
C CYS A 90 -4.74 12.36 -1.73
N LEU A 91 -5.41 13.34 -2.32
CA LEU A 91 -4.91 14.70 -2.51
C LEU A 91 -5.66 15.67 -1.63
N ASN A 92 -4.92 16.48 -0.88
CA ASN A 92 -5.45 17.66 -0.22
C ASN A 92 -5.29 18.86 -1.15
N ARG A 93 -6.38 19.31 -1.77
CA ARG A 93 -6.40 20.47 -2.68
C ARG A 93 -6.64 21.78 -1.94
N THR A 94 -6.73 21.74 -0.61
CA THR A 94 -6.90 22.92 0.24
C THR A 94 -5.55 23.48 0.68
N GLY A 95 -5.57 24.66 1.32
CA GLY A 95 -4.38 25.22 1.98
C GLY A 95 -4.21 24.77 3.44
N ASN A 96 -5.16 24.02 3.98
CA ASN A 96 -5.19 23.64 5.40
C ASN A 96 -4.73 22.20 5.58
N ILE A 97 -4.26 21.84 6.78
CA ILE A 97 -3.95 20.45 7.12
C ILE A 97 -5.27 19.67 7.29
N LEU A 98 -5.34 18.47 6.72
CA LEU A 98 -6.45 17.54 6.89
C LEU A 98 -6.00 16.30 7.64
N GLN A 99 -6.83 15.82 8.57
CA GLN A 99 -6.58 14.56 9.28
C GLN A 99 -7.40 13.43 8.64
N LEU A 100 -6.71 12.35 8.27
CA LEU A 100 -7.26 11.17 7.62
C LEU A 100 -7.02 9.96 8.52
N GLU A 101 -8.07 9.33 9.04
CA GLU A 101 -7.94 8.18 9.93
C GLU A 101 -8.20 6.88 9.19
N PHE A 102 -7.21 5.97 9.24
CA PHE A 102 -7.37 4.58 8.82
C PHE A 102 -8.03 3.80 9.95
N SER A 103 -9.32 3.49 9.81
CA SER A 103 -10.15 2.95 10.90
C SER A 103 -10.52 1.48 10.76
N ASP A 104 -10.32 0.89 9.58
CA ASP A 104 -10.79 -0.47 9.28
C ASP A 104 -9.79 -1.21 8.37
N MET A 105 -9.81 -2.54 8.40
CA MET A 105 -9.15 -3.42 7.43
C MET A 105 -9.95 -3.63 6.16
N LEU A 106 -11.25 -3.34 6.20
CA LEU A 106 -12.12 -3.50 5.04
C LEU A 106 -12.35 -2.16 4.33
N SER A 107 -12.46 -2.24 3.00
CA SER A 107 -12.82 -1.08 2.20
C SER A 107 -14.20 -0.56 2.61
N PRO A 108 -14.40 0.77 2.76
CA PRO A 108 -13.40 1.82 2.63
C PRO A 108 -12.70 2.10 3.95
N TRP A 109 -11.41 1.78 4.02
CA TRP A 109 -10.60 1.82 5.24
C TRP A 109 -10.44 3.19 5.90
N LEU A 110 -10.77 4.25 5.15
CA LEU A 110 -10.71 5.63 5.60
C LEU A 110 -12.04 6.02 6.24
N SER A 111 -12.02 6.40 7.51
CA SER A 111 -13.21 6.90 8.20
C SER A 111 -13.69 8.20 7.59
N GLN A 112 -14.94 8.22 7.12
CA GLN A 112 -15.60 9.43 6.64
C GLN A 112 -16.17 10.27 7.78
N ALA A 113 -16.30 9.74 8.99
CA ALA A 113 -17.00 10.40 10.10
C ALA A 113 -16.35 11.73 10.53
N LYS A 114 -15.06 11.91 10.24
CA LYS A 114 -14.31 13.14 10.53
C LYS A 114 -14.19 14.07 9.32
N LEU A 115 -14.74 13.68 8.17
CA LEU A 115 -14.69 14.44 6.93
C LEU A 115 -16.10 14.98 6.61
N ASN A 116 -16.18 16.29 6.35
CA ASN A 116 -17.46 16.94 6.11
C ASN A 116 -17.84 16.89 4.62
N ASN A 117 -19.14 16.76 4.34
CA ASN A 117 -19.74 16.84 3.00
C ASN A 117 -19.03 15.96 1.94
N CYS A 118 -18.82 14.68 2.26
CA CYS A 118 -18.25 13.72 1.33
C CYS A 118 -19.32 13.10 0.43
N SER A 119 -18.97 12.82 -0.82
CA SER A 119 -19.82 12.12 -1.80
C SER A 119 -20.13 10.66 -1.45
N GLY A 120 -19.51 10.10 -0.40
CA GLY A 120 -19.30 8.66 -0.30
C GLY A 120 -18.31 8.15 -1.36
N TRP A 121 -18.01 6.85 -1.31
CA TRP A 121 -17.18 6.20 -2.33
C TRP A 121 -18.04 5.83 -3.55
N ILE A 122 -17.82 6.50 -4.68
CA ILE A 122 -18.51 6.25 -5.95
C ILE A 122 -17.44 6.00 -7.01
N ASP A 123 -17.53 4.87 -7.71
CA ASP A 123 -16.54 4.44 -8.73
C ASP A 123 -15.09 4.51 -8.22
N ASN A 124 -14.85 4.00 -7.01
CA ASN A 124 -13.54 4.02 -6.35
C ASN A 124 -12.98 5.43 -6.12
N LYS A 125 -13.84 6.45 -6.04
CA LYS A 125 -13.47 7.84 -5.78
C LYS A 125 -14.21 8.36 -4.55
N LEU A 126 -13.50 9.11 -3.73
CA LEU A 126 -14.06 9.88 -2.63
C LEU A 126 -13.77 11.36 -2.88
N SER A 127 -14.79 12.20 -2.77
CA SER A 127 -14.66 13.65 -2.87
C SER A 127 -15.33 14.30 -1.67
N CYS A 128 -14.57 15.05 -0.88
CA CYS A 128 -15.11 15.83 0.23
C CYS A 128 -14.92 17.32 -0.03
N GLU A 129 -15.83 18.14 0.47
CA GLU A 129 -15.66 19.59 0.41
C GLU A 129 -14.57 20.04 1.38
N GLY A 130 -13.79 21.03 0.94
CA GLY A 130 -12.81 21.68 1.79
C GLY A 130 -13.45 22.70 2.72
N PRO A 131 -12.67 23.23 3.67
CA PRO A 131 -13.07 24.38 4.48
C PRO A 131 -13.58 25.51 3.58
N MET A 132 -14.64 26.20 4.00
CA MET A 132 -15.29 27.30 3.27
C MET A 132 -16.01 26.88 1.96
N GLY A 133 -16.51 25.65 1.86
CA GLY A 133 -17.35 25.22 0.72
C GLY A 133 -16.58 25.05 -0.59
N LYS A 134 -15.24 25.00 -0.54
CA LYS A 134 -14.43 24.65 -1.72
C LYS A 134 -14.75 23.23 -2.13
N LYS A 135 -15.51 23.06 -3.22
CA LYS A 135 -15.81 21.75 -3.78
C LYS A 135 -14.50 20.96 -4.01
N ARG A 136 -14.48 19.69 -3.58
CA ARG A 136 -13.35 18.74 -3.77
C ARG A 136 -12.06 19.18 -3.07
N GLY A 137 -12.17 19.60 -1.80
CA GLY A 137 -11.01 19.91 -0.96
C GLY A 137 -10.14 18.69 -0.69
N LEU A 138 -10.77 17.54 -0.39
CA LEU A 138 -10.11 16.24 -0.37
C LEU A 138 -10.60 15.41 -1.55
N TYR A 139 -9.68 14.77 -2.26
CA TYR A 139 -10.01 13.85 -3.34
C TYR A 139 -9.16 12.59 -3.24
N CYS A 140 -9.79 11.43 -3.03
CA CYS A 140 -9.12 10.14 -2.98
C CYS A 140 -9.57 9.23 -4.13
N VAL A 141 -8.66 8.39 -4.60
CA VAL A 141 -8.94 7.37 -5.62
C VAL A 141 -8.34 6.04 -5.18
N LEU A 142 -9.10 4.97 -5.40
CA LEU A 142 -8.71 3.59 -5.19
C LEU A 142 -8.47 2.87 -6.51
N SER A 143 -7.45 2.02 -6.54
CA SER A 143 -7.15 1.10 -7.62
C SER A 143 -6.92 -0.29 -7.03
N PHE A 144 -7.53 -1.31 -7.62
CA PHE A 144 -7.33 -2.70 -7.23
C PHE A 144 -6.30 -3.31 -8.19
N VAL A 145 -5.26 -3.91 -7.61
CA VAL A 145 -4.27 -4.68 -8.35
C VAL A 145 -4.83 -6.10 -8.44
N GLN A 146 -5.14 -6.54 -9.65
CA GLN A 146 -5.50 -7.94 -9.85
C GLN A 146 -4.25 -8.78 -9.62
N PRO A 147 -4.29 -9.78 -8.72
CA PRO A 147 -3.18 -10.71 -8.61
C PRO A 147 -3.01 -11.39 -9.97
N LEU A 148 -1.80 -11.32 -10.52
CA LEU A 148 -1.46 -12.09 -11.72
C LEU A 148 -1.72 -13.56 -11.40
N THR A 149 -2.73 -14.15 -12.02
CA THR A 149 -2.98 -15.59 -12.03
C THR A 149 -1.88 -16.27 -12.84
N GLY A 150 -0.66 -16.30 -12.30
CA GLY A 150 0.55 -16.68 -13.04
C GLY A 150 1.67 -17.32 -12.21
N SER A 151 1.46 -17.54 -10.92
CA SER A 151 2.35 -18.39 -10.12
C SER A 151 1.55 -19.12 -9.06
N GLN A 152 0.64 -19.99 -9.49
CA GLN A 152 0.50 -21.22 -8.73
C GLN A 152 1.86 -21.90 -8.84
N SER A 153 2.66 -21.86 -7.78
CA SER A 153 3.61 -22.95 -7.58
C SER A 153 2.75 -24.21 -7.67
N LYS A 154 2.86 -24.93 -8.78
CA LYS A 154 2.36 -26.29 -8.82
C LYS A 154 3.06 -26.95 -7.65
N GLN A 155 2.33 -27.17 -6.55
CA GLN A 155 2.68 -28.22 -5.63
C GLN A 155 2.86 -29.44 -6.53
N ILE A 156 4.12 -29.81 -6.74
CA ILE A 156 4.46 -31.05 -7.38
C ILE A 156 3.90 -32.09 -6.42
N GLU A 157 2.71 -32.59 -6.69
CA GLU A 157 2.22 -33.78 -6.06
C GLU A 157 3.30 -34.84 -6.28
N ARG A 158 3.94 -35.24 -5.18
CA ARG A 158 4.88 -36.35 -5.16
C ARG A 158 4.12 -37.62 -5.51
N THR A 159 3.96 -37.87 -6.79
CA THR A 159 3.64 -39.21 -7.28
C THR A 159 4.95 -39.93 -7.50
N THR A 160 5.24 -40.88 -6.62
CA THR A 160 6.38 -41.78 -6.71
C THR A 160 6.22 -42.70 -7.92
N SER A 161 6.68 -42.29 -9.09
CA SER A 161 7.03 -43.23 -10.15
C SER A 161 8.22 -42.70 -10.96
N VAL A 162 9.37 -43.33 -10.76
CA VAL A 162 10.62 -42.97 -11.42
C VAL A 162 10.67 -43.69 -12.77
N LYS A 163 10.49 -42.95 -13.87
CA LYS A 163 11.05 -43.35 -15.17
C LYS A 163 12.29 -42.50 -15.44
N MET A 164 13.45 -43.14 -15.31
CA MET A 164 14.75 -42.56 -15.63
C MET A 164 14.78 -42.14 -17.10
N ARG A 165 14.84 -40.83 -17.35
CA ARG A 165 15.21 -40.26 -18.65
C ARG A 165 16.42 -39.36 -18.47
N ASP A 166 17.38 -39.60 -19.36
CA ASP A 166 18.67 -38.95 -19.57
C ASP A 166 18.88 -37.58 -18.89
N ILE A 167 19.68 -37.58 -17.82
CA ILE A 167 20.04 -36.40 -17.01
C ILE A 167 20.94 -35.43 -17.80
N LYS A 168 21.45 -35.83 -18.97
CA LYS A 168 22.33 -35.01 -19.80
C LYS A 168 21.63 -33.78 -20.42
N LYS A 169 20.29 -33.75 -20.46
CA LYS A 169 19.51 -32.58 -20.93
C LYS A 169 19.06 -31.62 -19.82
N MET A 170 19.25 -31.93 -18.54
CA MET A 170 18.89 -31.03 -17.43
C MET A 170 20.04 -30.10 -16.99
N ILE A 171 21.28 -30.41 -17.35
CA ILE A 171 22.45 -29.62 -16.93
C ILE A 171 22.67 -28.38 -17.82
N GLN A 172 21.99 -28.27 -18.97
CA GLN A 172 21.97 -27.06 -19.80
C GLN A 172 20.91 -26.01 -19.39
N VAL A 173 20.17 -26.20 -18.29
CA VAL A 173 19.23 -25.21 -17.74
C VAL A 173 19.79 -24.57 -16.45
N LYS A 174 21.10 -24.28 -16.46
CA LYS A 174 21.73 -23.38 -15.49
C LYS A 174 22.41 -22.27 -16.27
N GLY A 175 21.68 -21.18 -16.50
CA GLY A 175 22.25 -19.98 -17.13
C GLY A 175 21.33 -19.11 -17.98
N SER A 176 20.01 -19.30 -17.99
CA SER A 176 19.10 -18.27 -18.53
C SER A 176 18.44 -17.55 -17.36
N PHE A 177 18.99 -16.39 -17.00
CA PHE A 177 18.17 -15.32 -16.46
C PHE A 177 17.06 -15.08 -17.48
N GLY A 178 15.83 -15.45 -17.10
CA GLY A 178 14.70 -15.51 -18.02
C GLY A 178 14.49 -14.17 -18.71
N THR A 179 14.22 -14.24 -20.02
CA THR A 179 13.74 -13.11 -20.81
C THR A 179 12.62 -12.40 -20.06
N ILE A 180 12.80 -11.12 -19.72
CA ILE A 180 11.73 -10.33 -19.08
C ILE A 180 10.54 -10.31 -20.03
N ASP A 181 9.39 -10.76 -19.55
CA ASP A 181 8.13 -10.54 -20.23
C ASP A 181 7.73 -9.06 -20.05
N LYS A 182 8.01 -8.25 -21.07
CA LYS A 182 7.73 -6.81 -21.06
C LYS A 182 6.24 -6.54 -20.87
N GLN A 183 5.40 -7.33 -21.54
CA GLN A 183 3.95 -7.18 -21.52
C GLN A 183 3.40 -7.48 -20.14
N GLN A 184 3.91 -8.52 -19.48
CA GLN A 184 3.53 -8.86 -18.11
C GLN A 184 3.87 -7.71 -17.14
N MET A 185 5.07 -7.14 -17.25
CA MET A 185 5.47 -6.00 -16.40
C MET A 185 4.60 -4.77 -16.65
N ILE A 186 4.30 -4.47 -17.92
CA ILE A 186 3.40 -3.37 -18.28
C ILE A 186 2.00 -3.60 -17.69
N ALA A 187 1.47 -4.83 -17.78
CA ALA A 187 0.15 -5.15 -17.23
C ALA A 187 0.06 -4.98 -15.71
N VAL A 188 1.17 -5.19 -14.98
CA VAL A 188 1.22 -4.98 -13.52
C VAL A 188 1.27 -3.50 -13.16
N ILE A 189 2.05 -2.68 -13.89
CA ILE A 189 2.21 -1.25 -13.58
C ILE A 189 1.05 -0.41 -14.13
N GLU A 190 0.38 -0.85 -15.18
CA GLU A 190 -0.68 -0.09 -15.86
C GLU A 190 -1.83 0.35 -14.94
N PRO A 191 -2.34 -0.46 -13.99
CA PRO A 191 -3.33 -0.01 -13.01
C PRO A 191 -2.87 1.19 -12.15
N GLU A 192 -1.57 1.27 -11.84
CA GLU A 192 -0.98 2.40 -11.10
C GLU A 192 -0.85 3.63 -12.00
N LEU A 193 -0.44 3.44 -13.26
CA LEU A 193 -0.36 4.51 -14.25
C LEU A 193 -1.74 5.14 -14.52
N ARG A 194 -2.78 4.31 -14.67
CA ARG A 194 -4.17 4.76 -14.83
C ARG A 194 -4.70 5.47 -13.58
N LEU A 195 -4.14 5.20 -12.40
CA LEU A 195 -4.51 5.90 -11.18
C LEU A 195 -4.16 7.39 -11.27
N CYS A 196 -3.00 7.74 -11.85
CA CYS A 196 -2.63 9.13 -12.11
C CYS A 196 -3.66 9.83 -13.02
N LYS A 197 -4.11 9.20 -14.11
CA LYS A 197 -5.16 9.77 -14.98
C LYS A 197 -6.46 10.05 -14.23
N LYS A 198 -6.92 9.09 -13.42
CA LYS A 198 -8.13 9.23 -12.60
C LYS A 198 -7.99 10.34 -11.56
N LEU A 199 -6.78 10.54 -11.03
CA LEU A 199 -6.48 11.54 -10.01
C LEU A 199 -6.59 12.96 -10.56
N TYR A 200 -6.01 13.20 -11.74
CA TYR A 200 -6.02 14.50 -12.41
C TYR A 200 -7.21 14.70 -13.35
N ARG A 201 -8.07 13.69 -13.50
CA ARG A 201 -9.29 13.70 -14.32
C ARG A 201 -9.03 13.99 -15.79
N THR A 202 -7.90 13.51 -16.30
CA THR A 202 -7.62 13.59 -17.73
C THR A 202 -8.20 12.38 -18.46
N THR A 203 -8.76 12.62 -19.63
CA THR A 203 -9.13 11.60 -20.62
C THR A 203 -8.07 11.45 -21.70
N GLN A 204 -7.07 12.35 -21.74
CA GLN A 204 -6.00 12.32 -22.73
C GLN A 204 -5.18 11.04 -22.61
N GLY A 205 -4.74 10.50 -23.74
CA GLY A 205 -3.80 9.39 -23.74
C GLY A 205 -2.44 9.83 -23.18
N ILE A 206 -1.74 8.96 -22.47
CA ILE A 206 -0.38 9.22 -22.00
C ILE A 206 0.54 8.19 -22.64
N ASN A 207 1.60 8.67 -23.29
CA ASN A 207 2.69 7.84 -23.80
C ASN A 207 3.87 7.93 -22.85
N ALA A 208 4.17 6.82 -22.17
CA ALA A 208 5.35 6.70 -21.31
C ALA A 208 6.35 5.73 -21.94
N THR A 209 7.60 6.17 -22.07
CA THR A 209 8.74 5.35 -22.49
C THR A 209 9.80 5.40 -21.40
N TRP A 210 10.31 4.25 -20.97
CA TRP A 210 11.35 4.19 -19.96
C TRP A 210 12.30 3.02 -20.19
N SER A 211 13.49 3.11 -19.61
CA SER A 211 14.48 2.04 -19.64
C SER A 211 14.90 1.60 -18.26
N VAL A 212 15.11 0.29 -18.11
CA VAL A 212 15.55 -0.33 -16.86
C VAL A 212 16.90 -1.01 -17.08
N LEU A 213 17.82 -0.82 -16.15
CA LEU A 213 19.10 -1.52 -16.06
C LEU A 213 19.39 -1.78 -14.59
N ALA A 214 19.88 -2.98 -14.26
CA ALA A 214 20.24 -3.33 -12.88
C ALA A 214 19.12 -3.06 -11.84
N ALA A 215 17.86 -3.33 -12.21
CA ALA A 215 16.65 -3.06 -11.41
C ALA A 215 16.27 -1.58 -11.22
N GLU A 216 16.99 -0.64 -11.84
CA GLU A 216 16.73 0.79 -11.72
C GLU A 216 16.29 1.42 -13.04
N VAL A 217 15.44 2.45 -12.95
CA VAL A 217 15.00 3.24 -14.11
C VAL A 217 16.08 4.25 -14.47
N THR A 218 16.64 4.12 -15.67
CA THR A 218 17.77 4.96 -16.14
C THR A 218 17.32 6.15 -16.97
N GLU A 219 16.32 5.97 -17.83
CA GLU A 219 15.74 7.03 -18.67
C GLU A 219 14.23 6.92 -18.62
N ILE A 220 13.55 8.07 -18.68
CA ILE A 220 12.09 8.16 -18.70
C ILE A 220 11.65 9.36 -19.53
N SER A 221 10.61 9.17 -20.33
CA SER A 221 9.94 10.21 -21.10
C SER A 221 8.44 9.98 -20.99
N VAL A 222 7.72 11.00 -20.54
CA VAL A 222 6.26 11.00 -20.43
C VAL A 222 5.73 12.11 -21.33
N ASN A 223 4.98 11.73 -22.35
CA ASN A 223 4.38 12.65 -23.31
C ASN A 223 2.85 12.52 -23.25
N LEU A 224 2.17 13.64 -23.03
CA LEU A 224 0.72 13.71 -23.06
C LEU A 224 0.25 13.77 -24.52
N ILE A 225 -0.72 12.94 -24.89
CA ILE A 225 -1.30 12.97 -26.24
C ILE A 225 -2.29 14.15 -26.27
N GLY A 226 -1.78 15.33 -26.65
CA GLY A 226 -2.50 16.60 -26.73
C GLY A 226 -1.62 17.81 -26.38
N ASP A 227 -2.15 19.03 -26.53
CA ASP A 227 -1.41 20.30 -26.38
C ASP A 227 -1.22 20.80 -24.93
N THR A 228 -1.56 19.99 -23.92
CA THR A 228 -1.45 20.40 -22.52
C THR A 228 -0.34 19.64 -21.82
N ASN A 229 0.82 20.27 -21.64
CA ASN A 229 1.81 19.82 -20.67
C ASN A 229 1.27 20.07 -19.26
N ASP A 230 0.77 19.02 -18.60
CA ASP A 230 0.45 19.04 -17.18
C ASP A 230 1.62 18.43 -16.41
N ASP A 231 2.54 19.29 -15.97
CA ASP A 231 3.76 18.90 -15.24
C ASP A 231 3.46 18.03 -14.02
N VAL A 232 2.31 18.24 -13.37
CA VAL A 232 1.91 17.54 -12.14
C VAL A 232 1.45 16.10 -12.45
N LEU A 233 0.78 15.91 -13.58
CA LEU A 233 0.41 14.58 -14.08
C LEU A 233 1.64 13.79 -14.52
N SER A 234 2.58 14.42 -15.23
CA SER A 234 3.85 13.80 -15.63
C SER A 234 4.66 13.37 -14.41
N GLU A 235 4.76 14.21 -13.38
CA GLU A 235 5.44 13.88 -12.12
C GLU A 235 4.80 12.65 -11.43
N CYS A 236 3.47 12.53 -11.45
CA CYS A 236 2.78 11.36 -10.92
C CYS A 236 3.20 10.08 -11.66
N VAL A 237 3.19 10.11 -13.00
CA VAL A 237 3.55 8.98 -13.86
C VAL A 237 5.02 8.59 -13.67
N GLU A 238 5.92 9.57 -13.65
CA GLU A 238 7.34 9.32 -13.41
C GLU A 238 7.59 8.69 -12.04
N THR A 239 6.89 9.19 -11.01
CA THR A 239 7.01 8.66 -9.65
C THR A 239 6.57 7.19 -9.62
N VAL A 240 5.45 6.83 -10.25
CA VAL A 240 5.00 5.42 -10.36
C VAL A 240 6.09 4.55 -10.96
N ILE A 241 6.65 4.96 -12.11
CA ILE A 241 7.64 4.19 -12.85
C ILE A 241 8.93 4.05 -12.03
N LYS A 242 9.48 5.15 -11.51
CA LYS A 242 10.77 5.15 -10.78
C LYS A 242 10.76 4.31 -9.50
N THR A 243 9.60 4.10 -8.91
CA THR A 243 9.46 3.41 -7.62
C THR A 243 8.86 2.02 -7.75
N PHE A 244 8.59 1.57 -8.98
CA PHE A 244 8.19 0.20 -9.27
C PHE A 244 9.38 -0.76 -9.09
N SER A 245 9.14 -1.93 -8.52
CA SER A 245 10.18 -2.94 -8.28
C SER A 245 10.45 -3.75 -9.55
N PHE A 246 11.44 -3.33 -10.34
CA PHE A 246 11.86 -4.07 -11.52
C PHE A 246 12.83 -5.21 -11.18
N PRO A 247 12.89 -6.28 -12.01
CA PRO A 247 13.89 -7.32 -11.87
C PRO A 247 15.29 -6.78 -12.18
N ASN A 248 16.31 -7.39 -11.56
CA ASN A 248 17.70 -7.10 -11.89
C ASN A 248 18.07 -7.72 -13.24
N VAL A 249 18.54 -6.89 -14.16
CA VAL A 249 18.73 -7.22 -15.57
C VAL A 249 20.12 -6.76 -16.01
N SER A 250 20.82 -7.65 -16.72
CA SER A 250 22.19 -7.42 -17.17
C SER A 250 22.29 -6.47 -18.37
N GLU A 251 21.20 -6.34 -19.13
CA GLU A 251 21.12 -5.50 -20.32
C GLU A 251 19.99 -4.47 -20.18
N LYS A 252 20.16 -3.32 -20.83
CA LYS A 252 19.17 -2.24 -20.81
C LYS A 252 17.88 -2.71 -21.51
N VAL A 253 16.76 -2.69 -20.78
CA VAL A 253 15.45 -3.07 -21.32
C VAL A 253 14.56 -1.85 -21.44
N ILE A 254 14.03 -1.62 -22.63
CA ILE A 254 13.12 -0.50 -22.93
C ILE A 254 11.67 -0.98 -22.89
N PHE A 255 10.83 -0.21 -22.20
CA PHE A 255 9.39 -0.38 -22.06
C PHE A 255 8.65 0.82 -22.66
N ASN A 256 7.55 0.56 -23.35
CA ASN A 256 6.67 1.58 -23.92
C ASN A 256 5.24 1.25 -23.51
N SER A 257 4.50 2.22 -23.00
CA SER A 257 3.09 2.06 -22.65
C SER A 257 2.28 3.29 -23.06
N THR A 258 1.08 3.02 -23.58
CA THR A 258 0.08 4.02 -23.93
C THR A 258 -1.20 3.70 -23.18
N PHE A 259 -1.71 4.64 -22.37
CA PHE A 259 -2.85 4.40 -21.48
C PHE A 259 -3.75 5.62 -21.27
#